data_AF-A0A562BCN1-F1
#
_entry.id   AF-A0A562BCN1-F1
#
_cell.length_a   1.000
_cell.length_b   1.000
_cell.length_c   1.000
_cell.angle_alpha   90.00
_cell.angle_beta   90.00
_cell.angle_gamma   90.00
#
_symmetry.space_group_name_H-M   'P 1'
#
loop_
_entity.id
_entity.type
_entity.pdbx_description
1 polymer ?
#
loop_
_entity_poly.entity_id
_entity_poly.type
_entity_poly.pdbx_seq_one_letter_code
_entity_poly.pdbx_strand_id
1 'polypeptide(L)'
;MARTNLEVVQPQGQRRRSISALDDQGAIDKSLTAEIVIALCGPMGTPLHEVAKTFQDLLKGTDYNYQDVSIIRLSDEIRKLAGLSPDCSTKELIDKGNELREQHGNAYLARVAIKTITLAREELNVEHNAPQATLFDEDSDDDLKPIVSIRCCHIIDSIKNIDELRLLRSVYGDMLHVIGVYAPIEIRIDRLSKRTNRGDHVHLLIDRDSGEEVDYGQQVRETFPQSDFFLRVDSGTDSQLRSRAKRFLDLMLGTRIATPTQNERAMYAAYSAARNSACLSRQVGAALLSSDGEVLSTGWNDVPRPFGGLYETIDSSASVDKDHRCWNLEGGHCFNDEEKDLIARAVVSSLVRGGIINSDKQAEAIGLIRHGSQLKGLIEFSRAVHAEMHALLNAGAAHGAKVRGGRLFVTTYPCHSCARHIVAAGIKEVYFLEPYRKSLATKLHSDAITEREGDGLKVRILPFDGVAPSRFLKFFSANAEGRKDPQSGKMRARPPYPVTAITLEAIPTLESMAVRSLQFGLPQVVPDPVEGLGGGSSEDK
;
A
#
# COMPACT_ATOMS: atom_id res chain seq x y z
N MET A 1 30.98 -26.19 -5.26
CA MET A 1 32.25 -25.47 -5.45
C MET A 1 32.21 -24.72 -6.78
N ALA A 2 31.98 -23.41 -6.74
CA ALA A 2 32.17 -22.51 -7.88
C ALA A 2 32.96 -21.31 -7.36
N ARG A 3 34.08 -21.00 -8.03
CA ARG A 3 35.12 -20.08 -7.56
C ARG A 3 34.59 -18.63 -7.48
N THR A 4 34.55 -18.09 -6.27
CA THR A 4 34.43 -16.66 -5.96
C THR A 4 35.74 -15.94 -6.30
N ASN A 5 35.91 -15.54 -7.56
CA ASN A 5 36.95 -14.59 -7.95
C ASN A 5 36.29 -13.29 -8.42
N LEU A 6 35.73 -12.53 -7.48
CA LEU A 6 35.37 -11.13 -7.69
C LEU A 6 36.19 -10.32 -6.69
N GLU A 7 37.32 -9.80 -7.16
CA GLU A 7 38.11 -8.83 -6.38
C GLU A 7 37.32 -7.53 -6.26
N VAL A 8 36.76 -7.33 -5.08
CA VAL A 8 36.06 -6.12 -4.65
C VAL A 8 37.10 -5.08 -4.25
N VAL A 9 37.11 -3.92 -4.93
CA VAL A 9 37.96 -2.79 -4.56
C VAL A 9 37.22 -1.96 -3.52
N GLN A 10 37.78 -1.85 -2.32
CA GLN A 10 37.31 -0.91 -1.30
C GLN A 10 37.76 0.51 -1.67
N PRO A 11 36.94 1.55 -1.40
CA PRO A 11 37.29 2.92 -1.75
C PRO A 11 38.55 3.36 -0.97
N GLN A 12 39.63 3.64 -1.69
CA GLN A 12 40.83 4.28 -1.11
C GLN A 12 40.63 5.80 -1.10
N GLY A 13 40.58 6.38 0.09
CA GLY A 13 40.45 7.81 0.29
C GLY A 13 41.70 8.57 -0.20
N GLN A 14 41.56 9.30 -1.30
CA GLN A 14 42.52 10.34 -1.66
C GLN A 14 42.22 11.61 -0.86
N ARG A 15 43.02 11.87 0.18
CA ARG A 15 43.07 13.17 0.86
C ARG A 15 43.63 14.23 -0.08
N ARG A 16 42.76 14.92 -0.82
CA ARG A 16 43.07 16.25 -1.35
C ARG A 16 42.88 17.26 -0.22
N ARG A 17 43.99 17.81 0.29
CA ARG A 17 43.95 19.03 1.12
C ARG A 17 43.61 20.19 0.19
N SER A 18 42.35 20.64 0.23
CA SER A 18 41.97 21.96 -0.26
C SER A 18 41.33 22.76 0.87
N ILE A 19 41.57 24.06 0.81
CA ILE A 19 41.09 25.15 1.66
C ILE A 19 39.62 24.93 2.08
N SER A 20 39.31 25.22 3.34
CA SER A 20 38.00 25.04 4.00
C SER A 20 36.91 25.91 3.36
N ALA A 21 36.45 25.53 2.18
CA ALA A 21 35.13 25.91 1.71
C ALA A 21 34.10 25.32 2.68
N LEU A 22 33.10 26.12 3.09
CA LEU A 22 31.92 25.63 3.78
C LEU A 22 31.28 24.54 2.90
N ASP A 23 31.47 23.28 3.28
CA ASP A 23 30.90 22.13 2.60
C ASP A 23 29.53 21.83 3.20
N ASP A 24 28.59 22.75 2.98
CA ASP A 24 27.23 22.67 3.51
C ASP A 24 26.54 21.38 3.03
N GLN A 25 26.82 20.95 1.79
CA GLN A 25 26.33 19.68 1.27
C GLN A 25 26.92 18.48 2.04
N GLY A 26 28.23 18.46 2.28
CA GLY A 26 28.86 17.42 3.09
C GLY A 26 28.42 17.44 4.56
N ALA A 27 27.98 18.58 5.10
CA ALA A 27 27.33 18.65 6.41
C ALA A 27 25.94 17.99 6.38
N ILE A 28 25.13 18.29 5.36
CA ILE A 28 23.81 17.66 5.17
C ILE A 28 23.95 16.15 4.96
N ASP A 29 24.91 15.70 4.14
CA ASP A 29 25.12 14.28 3.84
C ASP A 29 25.51 13.48 5.11
N LYS A 30 26.17 14.11 6.09
CA LYS A 30 26.47 13.48 7.39
C LYS A 30 25.24 13.31 8.29
N SER A 31 24.19 14.10 8.07
CA SER A 31 22.93 13.99 8.82
C SER A 31 22.02 12.86 8.29
N LEU A 32 22.37 12.26 7.15
CA LEU A 32 21.63 11.12 6.60
C LEU A 32 21.69 9.93 7.55
N THR A 33 20.53 9.32 7.80
CA THR A 33 20.42 8.20 8.74
C THR A 33 20.48 6.83 8.09
N ALA A 34 21.12 5.90 8.79
CA ALA A 34 21.04 4.46 8.53
C ALA A 34 19.85 3.80 9.25
N GLU A 35 19.12 4.55 10.08
CA GLU A 35 17.91 4.07 10.77
C GLU A 35 16.81 3.71 9.76
N ILE A 36 16.03 2.68 10.07
CA ILE A 36 14.92 2.22 9.22
C ILE A 36 13.69 1.93 10.08
N VAL A 37 12.51 2.26 9.55
CA VAL A 37 11.23 1.80 10.11
C VAL A 37 10.54 0.89 9.10
N ILE A 38 10.18 -0.31 9.53
CA ILE A 38 9.41 -1.26 8.72
C ILE A 38 8.01 -1.37 9.32
N ALA A 39 6.96 -1.11 8.56
CA ALA A 39 5.58 -1.37 9.00
C ALA A 39 4.99 -2.55 8.23
N LEU A 40 4.43 -3.52 8.94
CA LEU A 40 3.74 -4.66 8.32
C LEU A 40 2.24 -4.39 8.22
N CYS A 41 1.66 -4.73 7.08
CA CYS A 41 0.22 -4.69 6.84
C CYS A 41 -0.22 -6.01 6.18
N GLY A 42 -1.32 -6.59 6.62
CA GLY A 42 -1.87 -7.79 6.00
C GLY A 42 -3.18 -8.19 6.65
N PRO A 43 -4.04 -8.96 5.97
CA PRO A 43 -5.33 -9.35 6.53
C PRO A 43 -5.16 -10.32 7.70
N MET A 44 -6.16 -10.38 8.58
CA MET A 44 -6.19 -11.31 9.70
C MET A 44 -5.94 -12.75 9.29
N GLY A 45 -5.18 -13.47 10.13
CA GLY A 45 -4.75 -14.85 9.88
C GLY A 45 -3.43 -14.97 9.10
N THR A 46 -2.95 -13.87 8.50
CA THR A 46 -1.64 -13.81 7.85
C THR A 46 -0.51 -13.95 8.87
N PRO A 47 0.60 -14.65 8.57
CA PRO A 47 1.74 -14.85 9.48
C PRO A 47 2.64 -13.60 9.66
N LEU A 48 2.06 -12.45 10.00
CA LEU A 48 2.79 -11.17 10.14
C LEU A 48 3.94 -11.26 11.15
N HIS A 49 3.72 -11.89 12.31
CA HIS A 49 4.75 -12.07 13.35
C HIS A 49 5.95 -12.89 12.87
N GLU A 50 5.73 -13.90 12.03
CA GLU A 50 6.81 -14.74 11.46
C GLU A 50 7.61 -13.95 10.42
N VAL A 51 6.93 -13.10 9.63
CA VAL A 51 7.57 -12.17 8.70
C VAL A 51 8.38 -11.11 9.44
N ALA A 52 7.84 -10.51 10.52
CA ALA A 52 8.56 -9.56 11.36
C ALA A 52 9.87 -10.15 11.90
N LYS A 53 9.79 -11.37 12.44
CA LYS A 53 10.96 -12.11 12.93
C LYS A 53 11.96 -12.42 11.80
N THR A 54 11.48 -12.79 10.62
CA THR A 54 12.34 -13.04 9.46
C THR A 54 13.14 -11.79 9.07
N PHE A 55 12.50 -10.60 9.05
CA PHE A 55 13.20 -9.33 8.81
C PHE A 55 14.20 -9.01 9.93
N GLN A 56 13.82 -9.20 11.19
CA GLN A 56 14.70 -9.01 12.34
C GLN A 56 15.96 -9.88 12.23
N ASP A 57 15.79 -11.19 11.98
CA ASP A 57 16.89 -12.15 11.86
C ASP A 57 17.80 -11.85 10.67
N LEU A 58 17.24 -11.39 9.55
CA LEU A 58 18.03 -11.00 8.39
C LEU A 58 18.85 -9.73 8.67
N LEU A 59 18.23 -8.68 9.21
CA LEU A 59 18.86 -7.40 9.50
C LEU A 59 20.00 -7.52 10.52
N LYS A 60 19.81 -8.33 11.57
CA LYS A 60 20.86 -8.67 12.56
C LYS A 60 21.95 -9.58 12.00
N GLY A 61 21.70 -10.22 10.86
CA GLY A 61 22.66 -11.08 10.19
C GLY A 61 23.87 -10.32 9.66
N THR A 62 24.93 -11.08 9.33
CA THR A 62 26.22 -10.56 8.84
C THR A 62 26.13 -9.79 7.53
N ASP A 63 25.04 -9.97 6.78
CA ASP A 63 24.84 -9.31 5.49
C ASP A 63 24.52 -7.81 5.61
N TYR A 64 23.85 -7.39 6.70
CA TYR A 64 23.38 -6.01 6.88
C TYR A 64 23.88 -5.34 8.17
N ASN A 65 24.13 -6.15 9.22
CA ASN A 65 24.76 -5.73 10.47
C ASN A 65 24.02 -4.60 11.20
N TYR A 66 22.69 -4.69 11.30
CA TYR A 66 21.90 -3.84 12.20
C TYR A 66 21.96 -4.42 13.61
N GLN A 67 22.54 -3.67 14.55
CA GLN A 67 22.77 -4.14 15.92
C GLN A 67 21.45 -4.20 16.69
N ASP A 68 20.67 -3.13 16.57
CA ASP A 68 19.40 -2.96 17.26
C ASP A 68 18.23 -3.09 16.30
N VAL A 69 17.47 -4.17 16.44
CA VAL A 69 16.24 -4.38 15.69
C VAL A 69 15.12 -4.76 16.64
N SER A 70 14.17 -3.85 16.81
CA SER A 70 13.03 -4.00 17.73
C SER A 70 11.75 -4.33 16.96
N ILE A 71 10.84 -5.07 17.60
CA ILE A 71 9.50 -5.37 17.06
C ILE A 71 8.47 -4.75 18.01
N ILE A 72 7.70 -3.80 17.50
CA ILE A 72 6.63 -3.10 18.22
C ILE A 72 5.32 -3.73 17.81
N ARG A 73 4.74 -4.52 18.71
CA ARG A 73 3.44 -5.17 18.48
C ARG A 73 2.29 -4.29 18.91
N LEU A 74 1.56 -3.71 17.96
CA LEU A 74 0.42 -2.83 18.28
C LEU A 74 -0.68 -3.58 19.04
N SER A 75 -0.84 -4.89 18.80
CA SER A 75 -1.74 -5.73 19.61
C SER A 75 -1.36 -5.75 21.08
N ASP A 76 -0.07 -5.78 21.40
CA ASP A 76 0.42 -5.86 22.77
C ASP A 76 0.28 -4.50 23.45
N GLU A 77 0.46 -3.41 22.71
CA GLU A 77 0.17 -2.05 23.17
C GLU A 77 -1.32 -1.83 23.46
N ILE A 78 -2.22 -2.31 22.60
CA ILE A 78 -3.67 -2.28 22.88
C ILE A 78 -3.96 -3.05 24.18
N ARG A 79 -3.39 -4.24 24.37
CA ARG A 79 -3.59 -5.02 25.61
C ARG A 79 -3.14 -4.26 26.84
N LYS A 80 -1.97 -3.64 26.80
CA LYS A 80 -1.42 -2.84 27.91
C LYS A 80 -2.32 -1.64 28.22
N LEU A 81 -2.71 -0.88 27.19
CA LEU A 81 -3.52 0.34 27.35
C LEU A 81 -4.95 0.04 27.82
N ALA A 82 -5.54 -1.05 27.34
CA ALA A 82 -6.90 -1.46 27.71
C ALA A 82 -6.98 -2.40 28.92
N GLY A 83 -5.83 -2.77 29.52
CA GLY A 83 -5.79 -3.69 30.66
C GLY A 83 -6.32 -5.10 30.35
N LEU A 84 -6.16 -5.58 29.12
CA LEU A 84 -6.67 -6.88 28.67
C LEU A 84 -5.74 -8.02 29.08
N SER A 85 -6.32 -9.19 29.36
CA SER A 85 -5.54 -10.41 29.61
C SER A 85 -4.80 -10.87 28.33
N PRO A 86 -3.68 -11.61 28.46
CA PRO A 86 -3.01 -12.23 27.32
C PRO A 86 -3.90 -13.18 26.52
N ASP A 87 -4.89 -13.79 27.18
CA ASP A 87 -5.82 -14.75 26.59
C ASP A 87 -7.12 -14.12 26.06
N CYS A 88 -7.22 -12.78 26.01
CA CYS A 88 -8.43 -12.13 25.49
C CYS A 88 -8.72 -12.56 24.05
N SER A 89 -10.02 -12.61 23.72
CA SER A 89 -10.46 -12.98 22.39
C SER A 89 -9.98 -11.96 21.35
N THR A 90 -9.83 -12.42 20.11
CA THR A 90 -9.46 -11.55 19.00
C THR A 90 -10.50 -10.45 18.76
N LYS A 91 -11.78 -10.77 19.00
CA LYS A 91 -12.88 -9.81 18.89
C LYS A 91 -12.73 -8.67 19.91
N GLU A 92 -12.51 -8.99 21.19
CA GLU A 92 -12.29 -7.99 22.24
C GLU A 92 -11.11 -7.07 21.93
N LEU A 93 -10.03 -7.63 21.39
CA LEU A 93 -8.85 -6.85 21.01
C LEU A 93 -9.15 -5.85 19.88
N ILE A 94 -9.94 -6.26 18.88
CA ILE A 94 -10.39 -5.38 17.79
C ILE A 94 -11.31 -4.29 18.35
N ASP A 95 -12.28 -4.66 19.18
CA ASP A 95 -13.23 -3.73 19.80
C ASP A 95 -12.48 -2.66 20.60
N LYS A 96 -11.52 -3.05 21.44
CA LYS A 96 -10.68 -2.09 22.19
C LYS A 96 -9.77 -1.25 21.29
N GLY A 97 -9.23 -1.80 20.23
CA GLY A 97 -8.49 -1.02 19.23
C GLY A 97 -9.36 0.05 18.57
N ASN A 98 -10.62 -0.28 18.26
CA ASN A 98 -11.57 0.66 17.67
C ASN A 98 -12.01 1.73 18.68
N GLU A 99 -12.28 1.36 19.94
CA GLU A 99 -12.58 2.32 21.02
C GLU A 99 -11.44 3.34 21.20
N LEU A 100 -10.18 2.89 21.19
CA LEU A 100 -9.02 3.79 21.29
C LEU A 100 -8.96 4.77 20.11
N ARG A 101 -9.26 4.32 18.89
CA ARG A 101 -9.31 5.18 17.70
C ARG A 101 -10.48 6.16 17.72
N GLU A 102 -11.64 5.71 18.19
CA GLU A 102 -12.81 6.57 18.36
C GLU A 102 -12.56 7.68 19.39
N GLN A 103 -11.93 7.34 20.52
CA GLN A 103 -11.68 8.29 21.62
C GLN A 103 -10.53 9.26 21.35
N HIS A 104 -9.50 8.83 20.62
CA HIS A 104 -8.24 9.57 20.49
C HIS A 104 -7.84 9.87 19.04
N GLY A 105 -8.67 9.50 18.07
CA GLY A 105 -8.44 9.64 16.64
C GLY A 105 -7.82 8.39 15.99
N ASN A 106 -8.10 8.21 14.70
CA ASN A 106 -7.73 7.02 13.93
C ASN A 106 -6.23 6.67 13.95
N ALA A 107 -5.36 7.69 14.03
CA ALA A 107 -3.91 7.52 14.04
C ALA A 107 -3.31 7.22 15.44
N TYR A 108 -4.14 7.01 16.46
CA TYR A 108 -3.69 6.85 17.84
C TYR A 108 -2.63 5.74 18.02
N LEU A 109 -2.84 4.56 17.44
CA LEU A 109 -1.88 3.45 17.57
C LEU A 109 -0.55 3.74 16.87
N ALA A 110 -0.56 4.51 15.77
CA ALA A 110 0.67 4.99 15.15
C ALA A 110 1.42 5.96 16.08
N ARG A 111 0.70 6.84 16.81
CA ARG A 111 1.33 7.72 17.81
C ARG A 111 1.99 6.93 18.94
N VAL A 112 1.36 5.85 19.38
CA VAL A 112 1.95 4.94 20.39
C VAL A 112 3.24 4.31 19.84
N ALA A 113 3.24 3.81 18.60
CA ALA A 113 4.46 3.29 17.99
C ALA A 113 5.55 4.36 17.85
N ILE A 114 5.21 5.57 17.40
CA ILE A 114 6.15 6.69 17.29
C ILE A 114 6.77 7.00 18.65
N LYS A 115 5.96 7.10 19.72
CA LYS A 115 6.46 7.32 21.08
C LYS A 115 7.47 6.24 21.49
N THR A 116 7.17 4.97 21.21
CA THR A 116 8.08 3.85 21.51
C THR A 116 9.39 3.94 20.71
N ILE A 117 9.33 4.38 19.45
CA ILE A 117 10.52 4.59 18.61
C ILE A 117 11.36 5.75 19.17
N THR A 118 10.73 6.88 19.52
CA THR A 118 11.40 8.05 20.10
C THR A 118 12.15 7.67 21.38
N LEU A 119 11.49 6.97 22.31
CA LEU A 119 12.11 6.52 23.56
C LEU A 119 13.29 5.56 23.31
N ALA A 120 13.13 4.60 22.39
CA ALA A 120 14.20 3.69 22.04
C ALA A 120 15.39 4.42 21.40
N ARG A 121 15.15 5.49 20.63
CA ARG A 121 16.21 6.30 20.03
C ARG A 121 16.96 7.11 21.10
N GLU A 122 16.25 7.68 22.07
CA GLU A 122 16.86 8.39 23.20
C GLU A 122 17.77 7.47 24.02
N GLU A 123 17.30 6.26 24.36
CA GLU A 123 18.10 5.25 25.08
C GLU A 123 19.40 4.90 24.33
N LEU A 124 19.31 4.62 23.03
CA LEU A 124 20.48 4.27 22.21
C LEU A 124 21.48 5.43 22.08
N ASN A 125 21.01 6.69 22.03
CA ASN A 125 21.90 7.86 21.97
C ASN A 125 22.69 8.05 23.27
N VAL A 126 22.06 7.80 24.43
CA VAL A 126 22.72 7.85 25.74
C VAL A 126 23.82 6.79 25.83
N GLU A 127 23.55 5.56 25.40
CA GLU A 127 24.54 4.47 25.42
C GLU A 127 25.79 4.75 24.56
N HIS A 128 25.64 5.53 23.48
CA HIS A 128 26.72 5.84 22.55
C HIS A 128 27.55 7.09 22.91
N ASN A 129 27.38 7.64 24.13
CA ASN A 129 28.13 8.82 24.63
C ASN A 129 28.09 10.03 23.67
N ALA A 130 26.98 10.22 22.97
CA ALA A 130 26.72 11.45 22.24
C ALA A 130 25.94 12.39 23.19
N PRO A 131 26.57 13.39 23.82
CA PRO A 131 25.83 14.33 24.66
C PRO A 131 24.87 15.13 23.77
N GLN A 132 23.59 14.79 23.83
CA GLN A 132 22.52 15.62 23.29
C GLN A 132 22.23 16.74 24.28
N ALA A 133 21.95 17.94 23.77
CA ALA A 133 21.10 18.88 24.50
C ALA A 133 19.75 18.19 24.66
N THR A 134 19.29 18.03 25.90
CA THR A 134 17.98 17.40 26.13
C THR A 134 16.90 18.29 25.52
N LEU A 135 15.82 17.71 25.00
CA LEU A 135 14.65 18.42 24.45
C LEU A 135 13.94 19.35 25.47
N PHE A 136 14.45 19.44 26.70
CA PHE A 136 13.88 20.19 27.83
C PHE A 136 14.88 21.17 28.50
N ASP A 137 16.09 21.34 27.99
CA ASP A 137 17.02 22.35 28.51
C ASP A 137 16.87 23.65 27.71
N GLU A 138 16.26 24.67 28.34
CA GLU A 138 16.09 26.02 27.75
C GLU A 138 17.39 26.84 27.70
N ASP A 139 18.52 26.31 28.21
CA ASP A 139 19.77 27.06 28.38
C ASP A 139 21.01 26.31 27.87
N SER A 140 21.12 26.05 26.56
CA SER A 140 22.43 25.69 25.97
C SER A 140 22.71 26.40 24.65
N ASP A 141 23.63 27.36 24.71
CA ASP A 141 24.27 28.11 23.61
C ASP A 141 25.33 27.26 22.88
N ASP A 142 25.16 25.93 22.84
CA ASP A 142 26.14 24.97 22.32
C ASP A 142 25.79 24.65 20.85
N ASP A 143 26.75 24.85 19.93
CA ASP A 143 26.64 24.56 18.50
C ASP A 143 25.86 23.25 18.25
N LEU A 144 24.83 23.30 17.38
CA LEU A 144 24.00 22.15 16.97
C LEU A 144 24.86 20.89 16.75
N LYS A 145 24.92 20.00 17.76
CA LYS A 145 25.63 18.73 17.64
C LYS A 145 24.79 17.82 16.75
N PRO A 146 25.34 17.33 15.61
CA PRO A 146 24.58 16.50 14.70
C PRO A 146 24.10 15.24 15.40
N ILE A 147 22.82 14.91 15.22
CA ILE A 147 22.23 13.69 15.79
C ILE A 147 23.00 12.51 15.23
N VAL A 148 23.55 11.66 16.12
CA VAL A 148 24.30 10.49 15.69
C VAL A 148 23.34 9.50 15.02
N SER A 149 23.53 9.27 13.73
CA SER A 149 22.82 8.22 13.00
C SER A 149 23.23 6.84 13.53
N ILE A 150 22.33 6.16 14.22
CA ILE A 150 22.52 4.78 14.68
C ILE A 150 21.95 3.80 13.65
N ARG A 151 22.64 2.67 13.44
CA ARG A 151 22.19 1.61 12.53
C ARG A 151 21.19 0.68 13.24
N CYS A 152 20.00 1.20 13.48
CA CYS A 152 18.90 0.49 14.11
C CYS A 152 17.69 0.34 13.17
N CYS A 153 16.78 -0.58 13.52
CA CYS A 153 15.53 -0.77 12.80
C CYS A 153 14.36 -1.00 13.76
N HIS A 154 13.24 -0.35 13.50
CA HIS A 154 11.99 -0.53 14.26
C HIS A 154 10.93 -1.17 13.36
N ILE A 155 10.46 -2.37 13.73
CA ILE A 155 9.44 -3.11 12.98
C ILE A 155 8.08 -2.99 13.67
N ILE A 156 7.12 -2.33 13.04
CA ILE A 156 5.74 -2.15 13.53
C ILE A 156 4.87 -3.31 13.02
N ASP A 157 4.27 -4.07 13.95
CA ASP A 157 3.49 -5.28 13.71
C ASP A 157 2.12 -5.18 14.41
N SER A 158 1.03 -4.78 13.76
CA SER A 158 0.89 -4.42 12.34
C SER A 158 -0.07 -3.24 12.23
N ILE A 159 0.09 -2.43 11.18
CA ILE A 159 -0.81 -1.30 10.88
C ILE A 159 -2.04 -1.79 10.12
N LYS A 160 -3.18 -1.16 10.38
CA LYS A 160 -4.48 -1.62 9.86
C LYS A 160 -5.45 -0.52 9.46
N ASN A 161 -5.19 0.71 9.85
CA ASN A 161 -5.99 1.88 9.46
C ASN A 161 -5.18 2.80 8.55
N ILE A 162 -5.84 3.45 7.58
CA ILE A 162 -5.15 4.29 6.60
C ILE A 162 -4.53 5.54 7.24
N ASP A 163 -5.14 6.07 8.30
CA ASP A 163 -4.66 7.27 8.98
C ASP A 163 -3.43 6.99 9.85
N GLU A 164 -3.30 5.77 10.40
CA GLU A 164 -2.05 5.29 11.02
C GLU A 164 -0.91 5.34 10.00
N LEU A 165 -1.14 4.81 8.80
CA LEU A 165 -0.16 4.81 7.74
C LEU A 165 0.18 6.24 7.27
N ARG A 166 -0.83 7.10 7.09
CA ARG A 166 -0.63 8.50 6.71
C ARG A 166 0.27 9.21 7.71
N LEU A 167 -0.02 9.08 9.01
CA LEU A 167 0.80 9.70 10.06
C LEU A 167 2.24 9.18 10.03
N LEU A 168 2.44 7.86 9.95
CA LEU A 168 3.79 7.27 9.88
C LEU A 168 4.55 7.77 8.65
N ARG A 169 3.89 7.89 7.48
CA ARG A 169 4.51 8.45 6.27
C ARG A 169 4.83 9.94 6.41
N SER A 170 4.00 10.71 7.11
CA SER A 170 4.27 12.13 7.37
C SER A 170 5.46 12.35 8.31
N VAL A 171 5.68 11.46 9.28
CA VAL A 171 6.79 11.55 10.22
C VAL A 171 8.08 11.00 9.64
N TYR A 172 8.04 9.79 9.07
CA TYR A 172 9.24 9.05 8.68
C TYR A 172 9.58 9.15 7.19
N GLY A 173 8.68 9.66 6.34
CA GLY A 173 8.96 9.85 4.91
C GLY A 173 9.50 8.58 4.24
N ASP A 174 10.70 8.69 3.66
CA ASP A 174 11.39 7.57 2.98
C ASP A 174 12.13 6.61 3.91
N MET A 175 12.25 6.91 5.22
CA MET A 175 12.75 6.00 6.26
C MET A 175 11.74 4.87 6.57
N LEU A 176 10.46 5.11 6.28
CA LEU A 176 9.40 4.11 6.43
C LEU A 176 9.28 3.24 5.18
N HIS A 177 9.35 1.93 5.41
CA HIS A 177 9.06 0.92 4.40
C HIS A 177 7.88 0.05 4.82
N VAL A 178 6.84 0.01 3.99
CA VAL A 178 5.62 -0.74 4.29
C VAL A 178 5.60 -2.07 3.55
N ILE A 179 5.44 -3.17 4.28
CA ILE A 179 5.43 -4.52 3.71
C ILE A 179 4.02 -5.10 3.78
N GLY A 180 3.43 -5.30 2.61
CA GLY A 180 2.13 -5.93 2.43
C GLY A 180 2.29 -7.45 2.42
N VAL A 181 1.83 -8.13 3.46
CA VAL A 181 1.89 -9.59 3.54
C VAL A 181 0.51 -10.17 3.24
N TYR A 182 0.45 -11.05 2.26
CA TYR A 182 -0.76 -11.75 1.86
C TYR A 182 -0.67 -13.23 2.19
N ALA A 183 -1.77 -13.82 2.66
CA ALA A 183 -1.97 -15.27 2.69
C ALA A 183 -3.35 -15.64 2.11
N PRO A 184 -3.45 -16.76 1.36
CA PRO A 184 -4.72 -17.32 0.88
C PRO A 184 -5.77 -17.44 1.98
N ILE A 185 -7.04 -17.26 1.63
CA ILE A 185 -8.15 -17.25 2.60
C ILE A 185 -8.22 -18.55 3.41
N GLU A 186 -7.96 -19.70 2.78
CA GLU A 186 -8.00 -21.01 3.41
C GLU A 186 -6.94 -21.16 4.50
N ILE A 187 -5.72 -20.66 4.23
CA ILE A 187 -4.62 -20.66 5.20
C ILE A 187 -4.95 -19.73 6.37
N ARG A 188 -5.52 -18.56 6.09
CA ARG A 188 -5.92 -17.61 7.13
C ARG A 188 -7.02 -18.19 8.03
N ILE A 189 -7.99 -18.89 7.44
CA ILE A 189 -9.05 -19.58 8.19
C ILE A 189 -8.46 -20.69 9.07
N ASP A 190 -7.59 -21.55 8.54
CA ASP A 190 -6.94 -22.62 9.31
C ASP A 190 -6.08 -22.08 10.47
N ARG A 191 -5.36 -20.98 10.26
CA ARG A 191 -4.56 -20.34 11.31
C ARG A 191 -5.40 -19.67 12.38
N LEU A 192 -6.52 -19.04 12.00
CA LEU A 192 -7.44 -18.42 12.95
C LEU A 192 -8.24 -19.47 13.73
N SER A 193 -8.70 -20.54 13.08
CA SER A 193 -9.47 -21.61 13.74
C SER A 193 -8.68 -22.32 14.83
N LYS A 194 -7.35 -22.43 14.67
CA LYS A 194 -6.43 -22.96 15.69
C LYS A 194 -6.24 -22.04 16.91
N ARG A 195 -6.49 -20.73 16.76
CA ARG A 195 -6.27 -19.71 17.81
C ARG A 195 -7.56 -19.24 18.49
N THR A 196 -8.71 -19.47 17.88
CA THR A 196 -9.99 -18.93 18.36
C THR A 196 -10.77 -19.99 19.13
N ASN A 197 -11.38 -19.63 20.26
CA ASN A 197 -12.27 -20.52 21.01
C ASN A 197 -13.49 -20.90 20.15
N ARG A 198 -14.05 -22.10 20.38
CA ARG A 198 -15.27 -22.61 19.71
C ARG A 198 -16.44 -21.62 19.92
N GLY A 199 -16.68 -20.72 18.98
CA GLY A 199 -17.79 -19.75 19.06
C GLY A 199 -17.71 -18.57 18.09
N ASP A 200 -16.52 -18.16 17.65
CA ASP A 200 -16.36 -17.06 16.69
C ASP A 200 -16.47 -17.54 15.24
N HIS A 201 -17.33 -16.89 14.46
CA HIS A 201 -17.42 -17.11 13.02
C HIS A 201 -16.20 -16.44 12.36
N VAL A 202 -15.13 -17.21 12.13
CA VAL A 202 -13.86 -16.76 11.53
C VAL A 202 -14.06 -15.91 10.26
N HIS A 203 -15.06 -16.24 9.44
CA HIS A 203 -15.44 -15.46 8.25
C HIS A 203 -15.87 -14.04 8.59
N LEU A 204 -16.67 -13.82 9.64
CA LEU A 204 -17.10 -12.50 10.08
C LEU A 204 -15.92 -11.66 10.55
N LEU A 205 -14.95 -12.25 11.26
CA LEU A 205 -13.73 -11.54 11.69
C LEU A 205 -12.87 -11.12 10.49
N ILE A 206 -12.73 -12.00 9.49
CA ILE A 206 -11.97 -11.69 8.29
C ILE A 206 -12.63 -10.58 7.45
N ASP A 207 -13.95 -10.58 7.37
CA ASP A 207 -14.69 -9.54 6.64
C ASP A 207 -14.59 -8.20 7.39
N ARG A 208 -14.74 -8.22 8.71
CA ARG A 208 -14.56 -7.07 9.60
C ARG A 208 -13.17 -6.42 9.44
N ASP A 209 -12.10 -7.21 9.55
CA ASP A 209 -10.71 -6.71 9.37
C ASP A 209 -10.45 -6.09 7.98
N SER A 210 -11.18 -6.54 6.97
CA SER A 210 -10.97 -6.03 5.62
C SER A 210 -11.44 -4.59 5.42
N GLY A 211 -12.36 -4.11 6.25
CA GLY A 211 -13.04 -2.85 6.06
C GLY A 211 -14.34 -2.82 6.84
N GLU A 212 -14.33 -2.17 8.00
CA GLU A 212 -15.54 -1.84 8.74
C GLU A 212 -16.24 -0.62 8.10
N GLU A 213 -17.55 -0.50 8.33
CA GLU A 213 -18.33 0.65 7.82
C GLU A 213 -18.09 1.93 8.64
N VAL A 214 -17.44 1.81 9.80
CA VAL A 214 -17.06 2.93 10.66
C VAL A 214 -15.65 3.42 10.33
N ASP A 215 -15.47 4.74 10.34
CA ASP A 215 -14.20 5.39 9.94
C ASP A 215 -13.01 5.02 10.83
N TYR A 216 -13.27 4.75 12.12
CA TYR A 216 -12.28 4.34 13.12
C TYR A 216 -12.02 2.82 13.16
N GLY A 217 -12.62 2.08 12.24
CA GLY A 217 -12.46 0.64 12.16
C GLY A 217 -11.19 0.19 11.43
N GLN A 218 -11.10 -1.12 11.24
CA GLN A 218 -10.05 -1.75 10.44
C GLN A 218 -10.28 -1.44 8.95
N GLN A 219 -9.22 -1.05 8.23
CA GLN A 219 -9.27 -0.62 6.83
C GLN A 219 -8.14 -1.27 6.02
N VAL A 220 -7.91 -2.57 6.21
CA VAL A 220 -6.81 -3.29 5.53
C VAL A 220 -6.93 -3.21 4.01
N ARG A 221 -8.14 -3.18 3.46
CA ARG A 221 -8.35 -3.05 2.01
C ARG A 221 -7.80 -1.75 1.43
N GLU A 222 -7.85 -0.67 2.20
CA GLU A 222 -7.32 0.64 1.79
C GLU A 222 -5.83 0.78 2.14
N THR A 223 -5.41 0.18 3.27
CA THR A 223 -4.03 0.27 3.77
C THR A 223 -3.07 -0.64 3.00
N PHE A 224 -3.48 -1.87 2.67
CA PHE A 224 -2.62 -2.87 2.02
C PHE A 224 -2.10 -2.44 0.63
N PRO A 225 -2.90 -1.86 -0.28
CA PRO A 225 -2.40 -1.36 -1.56
C PRO A 225 -1.31 -0.29 -1.46
N GLN A 226 -1.24 0.41 -0.33
CA GLN A 226 -0.24 1.45 -0.08
C GLN A 226 1.11 0.89 0.40
N SER A 227 1.30 -0.42 0.34
CA SER A 227 2.58 -1.06 0.65
C SER A 227 3.67 -0.72 -0.38
N ASP A 228 4.92 -0.73 0.07
CA ASP A 228 6.11 -0.51 -0.75
C ASP A 228 6.65 -1.82 -1.36
N PHE A 229 6.36 -2.95 -0.72
CA PHE A 229 6.74 -4.29 -1.16
C PHE A 229 5.69 -5.32 -0.76
N PHE A 230 5.41 -6.28 -1.63
CA PHE A 230 4.40 -7.32 -1.41
C PHE A 230 5.05 -8.69 -1.23
N LEU A 231 4.64 -9.40 -0.17
CA LEU A 231 5.06 -10.76 0.16
C LEU A 231 3.85 -11.68 0.17
N ARG A 232 3.85 -12.67 -0.73
CA ARG A 232 2.85 -13.75 -0.71
C ARG A 232 3.34 -14.92 0.13
N VAL A 233 2.65 -15.23 1.21
CA VAL A 233 2.95 -16.39 2.06
C VAL A 233 1.98 -17.52 1.73
N ASP A 234 2.54 -18.66 1.29
CA ASP A 234 1.82 -19.92 1.10
C ASP A 234 2.31 -20.94 2.15
N SER A 235 1.61 -22.06 2.24
CA SER A 235 1.84 -23.22 3.11
C SER A 235 3.19 -23.92 2.93
N GLY A 236 3.99 -23.52 1.94
CA GLY A 236 5.25 -24.17 1.56
C GLY A 236 6.49 -23.27 1.66
N THR A 237 7.36 -23.61 2.63
CA THR A 237 8.79 -23.26 2.73
C THR A 237 9.17 -21.83 3.17
N ASP A 238 9.54 -21.71 4.44
CA ASP A 238 10.22 -20.56 5.07
C ASP A 238 11.41 -20.02 4.27
N SER A 239 12.09 -20.89 3.52
CA SER A 239 13.22 -20.52 2.67
C SER A 239 12.85 -19.54 1.55
N GLN A 240 11.66 -19.68 0.95
CA GLN A 240 11.20 -18.79 -0.12
C GLN A 240 10.79 -17.42 0.44
N LEU A 241 10.15 -17.39 1.61
CA LEU A 241 9.86 -16.15 2.33
C LEU A 241 11.16 -15.42 2.67
N ARG A 242 12.13 -16.12 3.26
CA ARG A 242 13.44 -15.56 3.63
C ARG A 242 14.18 -15.01 2.41
N SER A 243 14.16 -15.72 1.28
CA SER A 243 14.78 -15.27 0.02
C SER A 243 14.15 -13.97 -0.50
N ARG A 244 12.83 -13.85 -0.49
CA ARG A 244 12.11 -12.65 -0.94
C ARG A 244 12.29 -11.46 0.02
N ALA A 245 12.22 -11.70 1.33
CA ALA A 245 12.55 -10.69 2.34
C ALA A 245 13.99 -10.19 2.19
N LYS A 246 14.94 -11.11 1.95
CA LYS A 246 16.34 -10.76 1.66
C LYS A 246 16.45 -9.94 0.38
N ARG A 247 15.74 -10.29 -0.70
CA ARG A 247 15.73 -9.49 -1.95
C ARG A 247 15.28 -8.06 -1.68
N PHE A 248 14.22 -7.87 -0.88
CA PHE A 248 13.77 -6.53 -0.50
C PHE A 248 14.86 -5.75 0.23
N LEU A 249 15.49 -6.35 1.25
CA LEU A 249 16.59 -5.72 1.98
C LEU A 249 17.79 -5.40 1.09
N ASP A 250 18.15 -6.30 0.15
CA ASP A 250 19.23 -6.08 -0.81
C ASP A 250 18.94 -4.86 -1.73
N LEU A 251 17.68 -4.65 -2.10
CA LEU A 251 17.24 -3.48 -2.88
C LEU A 251 17.22 -2.20 -2.04
N MET A 252 16.60 -2.27 -0.86
CA MET A 252 16.43 -1.15 0.08
C MET A 252 17.78 -0.60 0.57
N LEU A 253 18.76 -1.49 0.80
CA LEU A 253 20.10 -1.15 1.30
C LEU A 253 21.17 -1.08 0.20
N GLY A 254 20.80 -1.28 -1.07
CA GLY A 254 21.70 -1.16 -2.21
C GLY A 254 22.90 -2.10 -2.17
N THR A 255 22.81 -3.25 -1.49
CA THR A 255 23.95 -4.18 -1.29
C THR A 255 24.31 -4.96 -2.54
N ARG A 256 23.39 -5.07 -3.50
CA ARG A 256 23.55 -5.82 -4.74
C ARG A 256 22.92 -5.09 -5.92
N ILE A 257 23.50 -5.28 -7.10
CA ILE A 257 22.84 -4.86 -8.35
C ILE A 257 21.72 -5.85 -8.64
N ALA A 258 20.50 -5.46 -8.30
CA ALA A 258 19.29 -6.21 -8.62
C ALA A 258 18.51 -5.50 -9.73
N THR A 259 18.14 -6.25 -10.76
CA THR A 259 17.20 -5.78 -11.80
C THR A 259 15.78 -6.21 -11.44
N PRO A 260 14.75 -5.50 -11.95
CA PRO A 260 13.37 -5.91 -11.69
C PRO A 260 13.06 -7.26 -12.33
N THR A 261 12.29 -8.09 -11.64
CA THR A 261 11.78 -9.37 -12.15
C THR A 261 10.80 -9.14 -13.32
N GLN A 262 10.46 -10.20 -14.06
CA GLN A 262 9.43 -10.11 -15.09
C GLN A 262 8.09 -9.62 -14.51
N ASN A 263 7.72 -10.11 -13.33
CA ASN A 263 6.48 -9.74 -12.64
C ASN A 263 6.51 -8.26 -12.23
N GLU A 264 7.61 -7.78 -11.66
CA GLU A 264 7.76 -6.36 -11.25
C GLU A 264 7.68 -5.42 -12.47
N ARG A 265 8.33 -5.77 -13.59
CA ARG A 265 8.22 -4.99 -14.84
C ARG A 265 6.80 -4.98 -15.39
N ALA A 266 6.13 -6.12 -15.39
CA ALA A 266 4.77 -6.26 -15.87
C ALA A 266 3.78 -5.45 -15.02
N MET A 267 3.89 -5.55 -13.70
CA MET A 267 3.02 -4.82 -12.79
C MET A 267 3.28 -3.31 -12.86
N TYR A 268 4.53 -2.88 -13.02
CA TYR A 268 4.84 -1.48 -13.27
C TYR A 268 4.27 -0.99 -14.61
N ALA A 269 4.31 -1.79 -15.67
CA ALA A 269 3.67 -1.46 -16.95
C ALA A 269 2.14 -1.32 -16.81
N ALA A 270 1.50 -2.23 -16.09
CA ALA A 270 0.07 -2.15 -15.78
C ALA A 270 -0.27 -0.88 -14.97
N TYR A 271 0.51 -0.60 -13.93
CA TYR A 271 0.32 0.57 -13.09
C TYR A 271 0.56 1.90 -13.82
N SER A 272 1.56 1.94 -14.71
CA SER A 272 1.81 3.07 -15.59
C SER A 272 0.62 3.29 -16.54
N ALA A 273 0.15 2.23 -17.20
CA ALA A 273 -1.00 2.30 -18.10
C ALA A 273 -2.27 2.79 -17.40
N ALA A 274 -2.48 2.44 -16.11
CA ALA A 274 -3.61 2.94 -15.32
C ALA A 274 -3.73 4.47 -15.30
N ARG A 275 -2.60 5.19 -15.41
CA ARG A 275 -2.55 6.66 -15.39
C ARG A 275 -3.12 7.31 -16.66
N ASN A 276 -3.35 6.53 -17.72
CA ASN A 276 -4.06 7.00 -18.90
C ASN A 276 -5.58 7.07 -18.69
N SER A 277 -6.12 6.41 -17.66
CA SER A 277 -7.56 6.36 -17.41
C SER A 277 -8.10 7.68 -16.88
N ALA A 278 -9.15 8.19 -17.54
CA ALA A 278 -9.98 9.29 -17.05
C ALA A 278 -11.34 8.82 -16.51
N CYS A 279 -11.47 7.54 -16.15
CA CYS A 279 -12.70 7.00 -15.58
C CYS A 279 -12.98 7.62 -14.20
N LEU A 280 -14.21 8.14 -14.01
CA LEU A 280 -14.64 8.81 -12.77
C LEU A 280 -14.64 7.89 -11.54
N SER A 281 -14.75 6.57 -11.75
CA SER A 281 -14.82 5.62 -10.63
C SER A 281 -13.44 5.22 -10.11
N ARG A 282 -12.55 4.73 -10.98
CA ARG A 282 -11.22 4.19 -10.63
C ARG A 282 -10.26 4.26 -11.80
N GLN A 283 -8.98 4.38 -11.50
CA GLN A 283 -7.91 4.21 -12.48
C GLN A 283 -7.34 2.79 -12.38
N VAL A 284 -7.66 1.96 -13.37
CA VAL A 284 -7.23 0.55 -13.44
C VAL A 284 -6.41 0.36 -14.70
N GLY A 285 -5.25 -0.27 -14.54
CA GLY A 285 -4.40 -0.68 -15.64
C GLY A 285 -4.06 -2.17 -15.58
N ALA A 286 -3.72 -2.71 -16.75
CA ALA A 286 -3.35 -4.09 -16.98
C ALA A 286 -2.19 -4.22 -17.99
N ALA A 287 -1.40 -5.27 -17.85
CA ALA A 287 -0.32 -5.64 -18.77
C ALA A 287 -0.35 -7.14 -19.04
N LEU A 288 -0.28 -7.52 -20.30
CA LEU A 288 -0.27 -8.92 -20.72
C LEU A 288 1.14 -9.36 -21.07
N LEU A 289 1.57 -10.48 -20.49
CA LEU A 289 2.84 -11.14 -20.81
C LEU A 289 2.60 -12.43 -21.59
N SER A 290 3.49 -12.73 -22.53
CA SER A 290 3.59 -14.04 -23.15
C SER A 290 4.06 -15.11 -22.14
N SER A 291 3.98 -16.38 -22.53
CA SER A 291 4.58 -17.49 -21.78
C SER A 291 6.08 -17.30 -21.54
N ASP A 292 6.77 -16.62 -22.46
CA ASP A 292 8.22 -16.39 -22.41
C ASP A 292 8.59 -15.14 -21.58
N GLY A 293 7.60 -14.37 -21.13
CA GLY A 293 7.81 -13.17 -20.31
C GLY A 293 8.01 -11.87 -21.08
N GLU A 294 7.66 -11.85 -22.37
CA GLU A 294 7.60 -10.62 -23.18
C GLU A 294 6.31 -9.85 -22.86
N VAL A 295 6.39 -8.53 -22.69
CA VAL A 295 5.17 -7.71 -22.59
C VAL A 295 4.55 -7.60 -23.98
N LEU A 296 3.36 -8.17 -24.15
CA LEU A 296 2.61 -8.15 -25.41
C LEU A 296 1.79 -6.87 -25.55
N SER A 297 1.06 -6.49 -24.50
CA SER A 297 0.22 -5.29 -24.53
C SER A 297 0.06 -4.69 -23.15
N THR A 298 -0.40 -3.45 -23.12
CA THR A 298 -0.98 -2.83 -21.94
C THR A 298 -2.41 -2.40 -22.25
N GLY A 299 -3.20 -2.18 -21.20
CA GLY A 299 -4.55 -1.67 -21.27
C GLY A 299 -4.92 -0.93 -20.00
N TRP A 300 -5.88 -0.03 -20.10
CA TRP A 300 -6.49 0.70 -18.99
C TRP A 300 -7.98 0.84 -19.23
N ASN A 301 -8.72 1.15 -18.16
CA ASN A 301 -10.16 1.35 -18.28
C ASN A 301 -10.46 2.76 -18.80
N ASP A 302 -11.10 2.86 -19.95
CA ASP A 302 -11.65 4.13 -20.45
C ASP A 302 -12.71 3.87 -21.51
N VAL A 303 -13.35 4.94 -21.99
CA VAL A 303 -14.40 4.90 -22.99
C VAL A 303 -13.81 4.55 -24.37
N PRO A 304 -14.30 3.50 -25.04
CA PRO A 304 -13.94 3.18 -26.41
C PRO A 304 -14.42 4.25 -27.39
N ARG A 305 -13.67 4.46 -28.48
CA ARG A 305 -14.06 5.37 -29.57
C ARG A 305 -14.54 4.62 -30.82
N PRO A 306 -15.30 5.28 -31.72
CA PRO A 306 -15.65 4.70 -33.01
C PRO A 306 -14.41 4.21 -33.77
N PHE A 307 -14.55 3.05 -34.42
CA PHE A 307 -13.51 2.37 -35.21
C PHE A 307 -12.31 1.83 -34.40
N GLY A 308 -12.43 1.73 -33.07
CA GLY A 308 -11.48 1.03 -32.20
C GLY A 308 -10.55 1.93 -31.41
N GLY A 309 -9.92 1.35 -30.39
CA GLY A 309 -9.13 2.07 -29.39
C GLY A 309 -9.99 2.83 -28.37
N LEU A 310 -9.34 3.61 -27.52
CA LEU A 310 -9.96 4.46 -26.52
C LEU A 310 -9.90 5.93 -26.93
N TYR A 311 -10.71 6.76 -26.29
CA TYR A 311 -10.50 8.21 -26.31
C TYR A 311 -9.21 8.54 -25.54
N GLU A 312 -8.37 9.39 -26.13
CA GLU A 312 -7.05 9.75 -25.62
C GLU A 312 -6.79 11.24 -25.82
N THR A 313 -5.99 11.81 -24.91
CA THR A 313 -5.47 13.16 -25.07
C THR A 313 -4.21 13.09 -25.93
N ILE A 314 -4.31 13.50 -27.20
CA ILE A 314 -3.21 13.37 -28.19
C ILE A 314 -2.09 14.38 -27.92
N ASP A 315 -2.45 15.64 -27.70
CA ASP A 315 -1.52 16.72 -27.39
C ASP A 315 -2.22 17.82 -26.58
N SER A 316 -1.46 18.82 -26.14
CA SER A 316 -1.96 19.95 -25.35
C SER A 316 -2.88 20.90 -26.12
N SER A 317 -2.96 20.77 -27.45
CA SER A 317 -3.82 21.55 -28.33
C SER A 317 -5.11 20.81 -28.74
N ALA A 318 -5.27 19.56 -28.29
CA ALA A 318 -6.43 18.75 -28.61
C ALA A 318 -7.72 19.42 -28.12
N SER A 319 -8.65 19.66 -29.04
CA SER A 319 -9.97 20.18 -28.70
C SER A 319 -10.72 19.18 -27.84
N VAL A 320 -11.15 19.66 -26.68
CA VAL A 320 -11.96 18.92 -25.71
C VAL A 320 -13.33 18.56 -26.30
N ASP A 321 -13.83 19.29 -27.30
CA ASP A 321 -15.18 19.09 -27.87
C ASP A 321 -15.35 17.72 -28.55
N LYS A 322 -14.25 17.05 -28.92
CA LYS A 322 -14.27 15.72 -29.54
C LYS A 322 -14.05 14.58 -28.55
N ASP A 323 -13.81 14.89 -27.30
CA ASP A 323 -13.62 13.92 -26.24
C ASP A 323 -14.97 13.52 -25.64
N HIS A 324 -15.42 12.31 -25.92
CA HIS A 324 -16.69 11.81 -25.39
C HIS A 324 -16.51 10.91 -24.17
N ARG A 325 -15.42 11.09 -23.39
CA ARG A 325 -15.27 10.43 -22.08
C ARG A 325 -16.25 11.00 -21.06
N CYS A 326 -16.58 10.21 -20.05
CA CYS A 326 -17.62 10.51 -19.08
C CYS A 326 -17.41 11.85 -18.34
N TRP A 327 -16.16 12.25 -18.09
CA TRP A 327 -15.84 13.52 -17.41
C TRP A 327 -16.18 14.75 -18.27
N ASN A 328 -16.22 14.61 -19.60
CA ASN A 328 -16.43 15.72 -20.52
C ASN A 328 -17.87 15.80 -21.06
N LEU A 329 -18.59 14.68 -21.07
CA LEU A 329 -20.00 14.68 -21.50
C LEU A 329 -20.90 15.34 -20.47
N GLU A 330 -21.69 16.33 -20.92
CA GLU A 330 -22.79 16.95 -20.16
C GLU A 330 -22.38 17.44 -18.75
N GLY A 331 -21.17 18.00 -18.61
CA GLY A 331 -20.65 18.50 -17.34
C GLY A 331 -20.05 17.44 -16.41
N GLY A 332 -19.88 16.21 -16.89
CA GLY A 332 -19.19 15.13 -16.18
C GLY A 332 -20.13 14.29 -15.32
N HIS A 333 -20.57 13.14 -15.84
CA HIS A 333 -21.44 12.22 -15.10
C HIS A 333 -21.11 10.75 -15.33
N CYS A 334 -21.43 9.91 -14.35
CA CYS A 334 -21.21 8.48 -14.39
C CYS A 334 -22.49 7.75 -14.84
N PHE A 335 -22.55 7.38 -16.12
CA PHE A 335 -23.68 6.61 -16.69
C PHE A 335 -24.02 5.33 -15.90
N ASN A 336 -23.01 4.69 -15.29
CA ASN A 336 -23.24 3.51 -14.48
C ASN A 336 -24.01 3.82 -13.19
N ASP A 337 -23.74 4.97 -12.57
CA ASP A 337 -24.45 5.38 -11.37
C ASP A 337 -25.85 5.90 -11.68
N GLU A 338 -26.03 6.58 -12.81
CA GLU A 338 -27.35 6.99 -13.31
C GLU A 338 -28.27 5.80 -13.55
N GLU A 339 -27.79 4.76 -14.23
CA GLU A 339 -28.60 3.57 -14.53
C GLU A 339 -28.99 2.84 -13.24
N LYS A 340 -28.08 2.76 -12.25
CA LYS A 340 -28.43 2.23 -10.93
C LYS A 340 -29.50 3.05 -10.23
N ASP A 341 -29.46 4.37 -10.35
CA ASP A 341 -30.47 5.25 -9.76
C ASP A 341 -31.83 5.03 -10.44
N LEU A 342 -31.85 4.86 -11.75
CA LEU A 342 -33.06 4.51 -12.50
C LEU A 342 -33.64 3.16 -12.08
N ILE A 343 -32.80 2.14 -11.95
CA ILE A 343 -33.21 0.81 -11.46
C ILE A 343 -33.78 0.91 -10.04
N ALA A 344 -33.10 1.61 -9.13
CA ALA A 344 -33.58 1.80 -7.76
C ALA A 344 -34.95 2.50 -7.75
N ARG A 345 -35.10 3.59 -8.52
CA ARG A 345 -36.37 4.30 -8.68
C ARG A 345 -37.47 3.42 -9.24
N ALA A 346 -37.19 2.61 -10.26
CA ALA A 346 -38.16 1.73 -10.90
C ALA A 346 -38.65 0.62 -9.95
N VAL A 347 -37.73 0.01 -9.20
CA VAL A 347 -38.06 -1.01 -8.18
C VAL A 347 -38.94 -0.40 -7.09
N VAL A 348 -38.55 0.73 -6.50
CA VAL A 348 -39.35 1.37 -5.44
C VAL A 348 -40.71 1.83 -5.96
N SER A 349 -40.77 2.42 -7.16
CA SER A 349 -42.04 2.85 -7.77
C SER A 349 -43.00 1.68 -7.97
N SER A 350 -42.47 0.49 -8.31
CA SER A 350 -43.27 -0.73 -8.42
C SER A 350 -43.82 -1.19 -7.07
N LEU A 351 -43.02 -1.08 -6.00
CA LEU A 351 -43.43 -1.40 -4.63
C LEU A 351 -44.49 -0.42 -4.10
N VAL A 352 -44.36 0.87 -4.40
CA VAL A 352 -45.35 1.89 -4.04
C VAL A 352 -46.67 1.65 -4.78
N ARG A 353 -46.62 1.39 -6.09
CA ARG A 353 -47.81 1.07 -6.88
C ARG A 353 -48.49 -0.22 -6.40
N GLY A 354 -47.72 -1.20 -5.96
CA GLY A 354 -48.22 -2.43 -5.36
C GLY A 354 -48.78 -2.28 -3.94
N GLY A 355 -48.71 -1.08 -3.34
CA GLY A 355 -49.17 -0.83 -1.98
C GLY A 355 -48.31 -1.47 -0.88
N ILE A 356 -47.07 -1.88 -1.20
CA ILE A 356 -46.14 -2.49 -0.23
C ILE A 356 -45.40 -1.41 0.56
N ILE A 357 -45.09 -0.29 -0.08
CA ILE A 357 -44.42 0.87 0.54
C ILE A 357 -45.32 2.09 0.37
N ASN A 358 -45.49 2.86 1.44
CA ASN A 358 -46.20 4.14 1.37
C ASN A 358 -45.39 5.18 0.57
N SER A 359 -46.07 6.06 -0.17
CA SER A 359 -45.41 7.05 -1.04
C SER A 359 -44.50 8.02 -0.31
N ASP A 360 -44.74 8.28 0.98
CA ASP A 360 -43.90 9.14 1.84
C ASP A 360 -42.50 8.56 2.10
N LYS A 361 -42.35 7.23 2.09
CA LYS A 361 -41.07 6.53 2.31
C LYS A 361 -40.29 6.25 1.03
N GLN A 362 -40.77 6.72 -0.12
CA GLN A 362 -40.17 6.41 -1.42
C GLN A 362 -38.70 6.84 -1.51
N ALA A 363 -38.36 8.05 -1.05
CA ALA A 363 -37.00 8.57 -1.13
C ALA A 363 -36.01 7.77 -0.26
N GLU A 364 -36.40 7.45 0.98
CA GLU A 364 -35.61 6.63 1.90
C GLU A 364 -35.37 5.23 1.32
N ALA A 365 -36.42 4.60 0.78
CA ALA A 365 -36.34 3.28 0.16
C ALA A 365 -35.40 3.28 -1.06
N ILE A 366 -35.41 4.35 -1.87
CA ILE A 366 -34.47 4.49 -3.01
C ILE A 366 -33.04 4.52 -2.49
N GLY A 367 -32.75 5.34 -1.46
CA GLY A 367 -31.42 5.42 -0.85
C GLY A 367 -30.93 4.08 -0.32
N LEU A 368 -31.79 3.37 0.41
CA LEU A 368 -31.48 2.03 0.96
C LEU A 368 -31.22 1.00 -0.14
N ILE A 369 -32.04 0.95 -1.19
CA ILE A 369 -31.79 0.03 -2.32
C ILE A 369 -30.52 0.41 -3.07
N ARG A 370 -30.30 1.70 -3.32
CA ARG A 370 -29.16 2.18 -4.12
C ARG A 370 -27.81 1.95 -3.44
N HIS A 371 -27.74 2.12 -2.12
CA HIS A 371 -26.49 2.08 -1.36
C HIS A 371 -26.37 0.90 -0.38
N GLY A 372 -27.49 0.39 0.13
CA GLY A 372 -27.55 -0.73 1.08
C GLY A 372 -27.77 -2.11 0.43
N SER A 373 -27.90 -2.19 -0.89
CA SER A 373 -28.05 -3.47 -1.60
C SER A 373 -26.87 -3.78 -2.53
N GLN A 374 -26.90 -4.97 -3.16
CA GLN A 374 -25.93 -5.37 -4.17
C GLN A 374 -25.92 -4.45 -5.41
N LEU A 375 -26.98 -3.66 -5.63
CA LEU A 375 -27.07 -2.68 -6.71
C LEU A 375 -25.90 -1.68 -6.69
N LYS A 376 -25.42 -1.29 -5.50
CA LYS A 376 -24.24 -0.42 -5.33
C LYS A 376 -23.02 -0.93 -6.10
N GLY A 377 -22.84 -2.26 -6.14
CA GLY A 377 -21.68 -2.92 -6.70
C GLY A 377 -21.71 -3.18 -8.21
N LEU A 378 -22.84 -2.93 -8.89
CA LEU A 378 -22.94 -3.14 -10.34
C LEU A 378 -21.99 -2.21 -11.10
N ILE A 379 -21.45 -2.69 -12.21
CA ILE A 379 -20.50 -1.96 -13.07
C ILE A 379 -20.79 -2.15 -14.56
N GLU A 380 -21.83 -2.92 -14.88
CA GLU A 380 -22.19 -3.37 -16.23
C GLU A 380 -22.69 -2.24 -17.13
N PHE A 381 -23.13 -1.12 -16.54
CA PHE A 381 -23.67 0.03 -17.25
C PHE A 381 -22.61 1.11 -17.51
N SER A 382 -21.35 0.83 -17.19
CA SER A 382 -20.23 1.71 -17.52
C SER A 382 -19.98 1.73 -19.03
N ARG A 383 -19.80 2.93 -19.59
CA ARG A 383 -19.32 3.12 -20.97
C ARG A 383 -17.85 2.70 -21.14
N ALA A 384 -17.07 2.73 -20.07
CA ALA A 384 -15.67 2.36 -20.11
C ALA A 384 -15.49 0.85 -20.23
N VAL A 385 -14.65 0.41 -21.16
CA VAL A 385 -14.15 -0.97 -21.16
C VAL A 385 -13.18 -1.15 -19.99
N HIS A 386 -13.05 -2.36 -19.46
CA HIS A 386 -12.11 -2.64 -18.38
C HIS A 386 -10.68 -2.83 -18.89
N ALA A 387 -9.70 -2.60 -18.01
CA ALA A 387 -8.29 -2.66 -18.35
C ALA A 387 -7.86 -4.04 -18.88
N GLU A 388 -8.37 -5.12 -18.27
CA GLU A 388 -8.09 -6.50 -18.66
C GLU A 388 -8.61 -6.78 -20.07
N MET A 389 -9.83 -6.36 -20.36
CA MET A 389 -10.46 -6.52 -21.68
C MET A 389 -9.70 -5.70 -22.73
N HIS A 390 -9.35 -4.45 -22.42
CA HIS A 390 -8.57 -3.60 -23.32
C HIS A 390 -7.19 -4.20 -23.63
N ALA A 391 -6.46 -4.68 -22.62
CA ALA A 391 -5.17 -5.33 -22.82
C ALA A 391 -5.31 -6.59 -23.70
N LEU A 392 -6.34 -7.40 -23.47
CA LEU A 392 -6.62 -8.60 -24.28
C LEU A 392 -6.98 -8.26 -25.73
N LEU A 393 -7.80 -7.22 -25.97
CA LEU A 393 -8.15 -6.77 -27.31
C LEU A 393 -6.90 -6.29 -28.08
N ASN A 394 -6.06 -5.46 -27.44
CA ASN A 394 -4.82 -4.98 -28.04
C ASN A 394 -3.88 -6.13 -28.39
N ALA A 395 -3.69 -7.08 -27.46
CA ALA A 395 -2.86 -8.24 -27.72
C ALA A 395 -3.45 -9.18 -28.77
N GLY A 396 -4.77 -9.37 -28.80
CA GLY A 396 -5.44 -10.19 -29.80
C GLY A 396 -5.22 -9.65 -31.22
N ALA A 397 -5.30 -8.33 -31.39
CA ALA A 397 -5.07 -7.66 -32.66
C ALA A 397 -3.61 -7.73 -33.14
N ALA A 398 -2.64 -7.56 -32.23
CA ALA A 398 -1.22 -7.44 -32.60
C ALA A 398 -0.40 -8.74 -32.45
N HIS A 399 -0.78 -9.62 -31.52
CA HIS A 399 0.04 -10.75 -31.07
C HIS A 399 -0.67 -12.10 -31.08
N GLY A 400 -1.99 -12.13 -31.29
CA GLY A 400 -2.80 -13.32 -31.58
C GLY A 400 -2.44 -14.54 -30.72
N ALA A 401 -1.83 -15.56 -31.35
CA ALA A 401 -1.50 -16.83 -30.71
C ALA A 401 -0.61 -16.71 -29.45
N LYS A 402 0.21 -15.66 -29.32
CA LYS A 402 1.10 -15.45 -28.16
C LYS A 402 0.36 -15.15 -26.85
N VAL A 403 -0.94 -14.83 -26.91
CA VAL A 403 -1.78 -14.60 -25.73
C VAL A 403 -1.99 -15.90 -24.93
N ARG A 404 -2.13 -17.03 -25.62
CA ARG A 404 -2.43 -18.32 -24.98
C ARG A 404 -1.26 -18.78 -24.12
N GLY A 405 -1.55 -19.22 -22.90
CA GLY A 405 -0.53 -19.57 -21.92
C GLY A 405 0.14 -18.37 -21.25
N GLY A 406 -0.26 -17.14 -21.62
CA GLY A 406 0.27 -15.91 -21.06
C GLY A 406 -0.17 -15.64 -19.63
N ARG A 407 0.36 -14.54 -19.09
CA ARG A 407 0.10 -14.05 -17.73
C ARG A 407 -0.42 -12.62 -17.79
N LEU A 408 -1.49 -12.32 -17.08
CA LEU A 408 -2.07 -10.98 -17.01
C LEU A 408 -1.73 -10.34 -15.67
N PHE A 409 -1.23 -9.12 -15.68
CA PHE A 409 -0.99 -8.30 -14.49
C PHE A 409 -2.02 -7.19 -14.47
N VAL A 410 -2.69 -6.98 -13.35
CA VAL A 410 -3.74 -5.97 -13.21
C VAL A 410 -3.63 -5.27 -11.87
N THR A 411 -3.90 -3.97 -11.85
CA THR A 411 -3.83 -3.16 -10.62
C THR A 411 -4.94 -3.50 -9.63
N THR A 412 -6.12 -3.90 -10.10
CA THR A 412 -7.26 -4.32 -9.27
C THR A 412 -7.69 -5.74 -9.61
N TYR A 413 -8.07 -6.53 -8.62
CA TYR A 413 -8.57 -7.90 -8.84
C TYR A 413 -9.72 -7.93 -9.87
N PRO A 414 -9.71 -8.87 -10.82
CA PRO A 414 -10.61 -8.86 -11.96
C PRO A 414 -12.07 -9.13 -11.56
N CYS A 415 -13.00 -8.38 -12.15
CA CYS A 415 -14.42 -8.65 -11.96
C CYS A 415 -14.85 -9.93 -12.69
N HIS A 416 -16.03 -10.44 -12.34
CA HIS A 416 -16.58 -11.65 -12.97
C HIS A 416 -16.83 -11.47 -14.49
N SER A 417 -17.08 -10.24 -14.96
CA SER A 417 -17.19 -9.93 -16.39
C SER A 417 -15.84 -10.03 -17.12
N CYS A 418 -14.74 -9.60 -16.50
CA CYS A 418 -13.38 -9.79 -17.04
C CYS A 418 -12.96 -11.26 -16.98
N ALA A 419 -13.29 -11.96 -15.90
CA ALA A 419 -12.89 -13.34 -15.65
C ALA A 419 -13.24 -14.30 -16.81
N ARG A 420 -14.46 -14.20 -17.36
CA ARG A 420 -14.85 -15.02 -18.53
C ARG A 420 -13.99 -14.76 -19.78
N HIS A 421 -13.55 -13.52 -20.00
CA HIS A 421 -12.66 -13.18 -21.13
C HIS A 421 -11.24 -13.69 -20.90
N ILE A 422 -10.74 -13.60 -19.66
CA ILE A 422 -9.43 -14.14 -19.26
C ILE A 422 -9.37 -15.65 -19.51
N VAL A 423 -10.41 -16.39 -19.09
CA VAL A 423 -10.53 -17.83 -19.34
C VAL A 423 -10.61 -18.12 -20.84
N ALA A 424 -11.49 -17.44 -21.58
CA ALA A 424 -11.65 -17.64 -23.03
C ALA A 424 -10.39 -17.32 -23.84
N ALA A 425 -9.59 -16.34 -23.41
CA ALA A 425 -8.32 -15.98 -24.04
C ALA A 425 -7.20 -17.02 -23.82
N GLY A 426 -7.40 -17.98 -22.91
CA GLY A 426 -6.41 -19.00 -22.58
C GLY A 426 -5.27 -18.48 -21.71
N ILE A 427 -5.51 -17.46 -20.88
CA ILE A 427 -4.55 -16.97 -19.88
C ILE A 427 -4.39 -18.02 -18.79
N LYS A 428 -3.14 -18.24 -18.33
CA LYS A 428 -2.87 -19.21 -17.25
C LYS A 428 -2.82 -18.58 -15.86
N GLU A 429 -2.33 -17.36 -15.76
CA GLU A 429 -2.15 -16.70 -14.47
C GLU A 429 -2.57 -15.23 -14.54
N VAL A 430 -3.18 -14.75 -13.48
CA VAL A 430 -3.50 -13.34 -13.27
C VAL A 430 -2.84 -12.90 -11.96
N TYR A 431 -2.10 -11.80 -11.99
CA TYR A 431 -1.49 -11.18 -10.82
C TYR A 431 -2.16 -9.85 -10.51
N PHE A 432 -2.64 -9.64 -9.28
CA PHE A 432 -3.33 -8.40 -8.87
C PHE A 432 -2.66 -7.69 -7.68
N LEU A 433 -2.73 -6.36 -7.61
CA LEU A 433 -2.28 -5.58 -6.43
C LEU A 433 -3.40 -5.41 -5.40
N GLU A 434 -4.54 -4.88 -5.84
CA GLU A 434 -5.63 -4.50 -4.95
C GLU A 434 -6.70 -5.60 -4.88
N PRO A 435 -7.05 -6.10 -3.68
CA PRO A 435 -8.05 -7.15 -3.54
C PRO A 435 -9.47 -6.61 -3.78
N TYR A 436 -10.24 -7.28 -4.65
CA TYR A 436 -11.65 -6.98 -4.93
C TYR A 436 -12.54 -8.09 -4.37
N ARG A 437 -12.85 -8.02 -3.06
CA ARG A 437 -13.63 -9.05 -2.36
C ARG A 437 -15.06 -9.29 -2.89
N LYS A 438 -15.58 -8.43 -3.77
CA LYS A 438 -16.94 -8.56 -4.33
C LYS A 438 -16.98 -9.30 -5.68
N SER A 439 -15.84 -9.73 -6.21
CA SER A 439 -15.82 -10.46 -7.48
C SER A 439 -16.44 -11.84 -7.30
N LEU A 440 -17.38 -12.19 -8.18
CA LEU A 440 -17.95 -13.53 -8.23
C LEU A 440 -17.13 -14.47 -9.13
N ALA A 441 -15.94 -14.08 -9.57
CA ALA A 441 -15.14 -14.82 -10.55
C ALA A 441 -14.91 -16.28 -10.16
N THR A 442 -14.37 -16.53 -8.96
CA THR A 442 -14.12 -17.89 -8.44
C THR A 442 -15.41 -18.66 -8.15
N LYS A 443 -16.49 -17.97 -7.76
CA LYS A 443 -17.80 -18.59 -7.50
C LYS A 443 -18.50 -19.03 -8.79
N LEU A 444 -18.48 -18.20 -9.84
CA LEU A 444 -19.15 -18.48 -11.11
C LEU A 444 -18.33 -19.38 -12.04
N HIS A 445 -17.00 -19.36 -11.90
CA HIS A 445 -16.08 -20.16 -12.71
C HIS A 445 -15.23 -21.07 -11.82
N SER A 446 -15.83 -21.71 -10.82
CA SER A 446 -15.11 -22.58 -9.87
C SER A 446 -14.45 -23.79 -10.53
N ASP A 447 -14.93 -24.18 -11.70
CA ASP A 447 -14.38 -25.22 -12.58
C ASP A 447 -13.12 -24.76 -13.32
N ALA A 448 -12.98 -23.47 -13.62
CA ALA A 448 -11.93 -22.93 -14.48
C ALA A 448 -10.95 -21.97 -13.78
N ILE A 449 -11.30 -21.41 -12.62
CA ILE A 449 -10.53 -20.39 -11.89
C ILE A 449 -10.22 -20.87 -10.47
N THR A 450 -9.04 -20.52 -9.97
CA THR A 450 -8.60 -20.83 -8.60
C THR A 450 -7.69 -19.74 -8.05
N GLU A 451 -7.67 -19.59 -6.72
CA GLU A 451 -6.70 -18.74 -6.01
C GLU A 451 -5.58 -19.58 -5.37
N ARG A 452 -5.62 -20.90 -5.56
CA ARG A 452 -4.62 -21.84 -5.05
C ARG A 452 -3.44 -21.90 -6.00
N GLU A 453 -2.26 -21.54 -5.50
CA GLU A 453 -1.02 -21.51 -6.27
C GLU A 453 -0.64 -22.89 -6.84
N GLY A 454 -0.87 -23.96 -6.08
CA GLY A 454 -0.57 -25.33 -6.50
C GLY A 454 -1.51 -25.93 -7.55
N ASP A 455 -2.61 -25.28 -7.92
CA ASP A 455 -3.55 -25.81 -8.90
C ASP A 455 -3.16 -25.39 -10.34
N GLY A 456 -2.43 -26.29 -10.98
CA GLY A 456 -1.89 -26.15 -12.34
C GLY A 456 -2.93 -26.22 -13.48
N LEU A 457 -4.13 -26.72 -13.20
CA LEU A 457 -5.13 -27.09 -14.22
C LEU A 457 -6.10 -25.95 -14.54
N LYS A 458 -6.19 -24.95 -13.66
CA LYS A 458 -7.08 -23.80 -13.76
C LYS A 458 -6.31 -22.50 -13.98
N VAL A 459 -7.04 -21.46 -14.36
CA VAL A 459 -6.51 -20.08 -14.35
C VAL A 459 -6.28 -19.67 -12.90
N ARG A 460 -5.04 -19.38 -12.55
CA ARG A 460 -4.67 -18.95 -11.19
C ARG A 460 -4.79 -17.44 -11.06
N ILE A 461 -5.63 -16.96 -10.16
CA ILE A 461 -5.67 -15.54 -9.77
C ILE A 461 -4.90 -15.40 -8.47
N LEU A 462 -3.72 -14.77 -8.54
CA LEU A 462 -2.76 -14.69 -7.47
C LEU A 462 -2.49 -13.22 -7.12
N PRO A 463 -2.23 -12.88 -5.85
CA PRO A 463 -1.72 -11.57 -5.53
C PRO A 463 -0.30 -11.41 -6.05
N PHE A 464 0.02 -10.18 -6.41
CA PHE A 464 1.34 -9.75 -6.82
C PHE A 464 2.35 -9.91 -5.66
N ASP A 465 3.57 -10.27 -6.03
CA ASP A 465 4.70 -10.44 -5.12
C ASP A 465 5.92 -9.71 -5.72
N GLY A 466 6.56 -8.87 -4.91
CA GLY A 466 7.70 -8.04 -5.31
C GLY A 466 7.53 -6.56 -4.98
N VAL A 467 8.41 -5.74 -5.56
CA VAL A 467 8.40 -4.27 -5.41
C VAL A 467 7.09 -3.67 -5.90
N ALA A 468 6.45 -2.85 -5.05
CA ALA A 468 5.27 -2.10 -5.44
C ALA A 468 5.58 -1.17 -6.63
N PRO A 469 4.66 -1.01 -7.59
CA PRO A 469 4.92 -0.17 -8.76
C PRO A 469 5.15 1.31 -8.40
N SER A 470 4.58 1.79 -7.30
CA SER A 470 4.83 3.13 -6.73
C SER A 470 6.28 3.36 -6.32
N ARG A 471 7.02 2.29 -5.99
CA ARG A 471 8.43 2.32 -5.59
C ARG A 471 9.39 1.86 -6.67
N PHE A 472 8.88 1.45 -7.84
CA PHE A 472 9.67 0.84 -8.90
C PHE A 472 10.87 1.70 -9.33
N LEU A 473 10.64 2.98 -9.64
CA LEU A 473 11.73 3.88 -10.04
C LEU A 473 12.71 4.14 -8.90
N LYS A 474 12.25 4.24 -7.65
CA LYS A 474 13.12 4.46 -6.49
C LYS A 474 14.11 3.31 -6.29
N PHE A 475 13.67 2.05 -6.43
CA PHE A 475 14.54 0.89 -6.21
C PHE A 475 15.35 0.45 -7.43
N PHE A 476 14.89 0.73 -8.65
CA PHE A 476 15.57 0.24 -9.87
C PHE A 476 16.34 1.31 -10.65
N SER A 477 16.27 2.58 -10.25
CA SER A 477 17.10 3.63 -10.85
C SER A 477 18.58 3.43 -10.54
N ALA A 478 19.44 3.84 -11.47
CA ALA A 478 20.87 3.90 -11.22
C ALA A 478 21.14 4.99 -10.17
N ASN A 479 21.98 4.67 -9.19
CA ASN A 479 22.47 5.67 -8.27
C ASN A 479 23.43 6.63 -8.99
N ALA A 480 23.43 7.89 -8.56
CA ALA A 480 24.17 9.00 -9.19
C ALA A 480 25.66 8.72 -9.39
N GLU A 481 26.31 7.99 -8.46
CA GLU A 481 27.73 7.64 -8.58
C GLU A 481 28.06 6.59 -9.66
N GLY A 482 27.03 6.00 -10.27
CA GLY A 482 27.16 4.90 -11.22
C GLY A 482 27.52 3.57 -10.56
N ARG A 483 27.63 2.53 -11.40
CA ARG A 483 27.91 1.14 -10.98
C ARG A 483 29.38 0.74 -11.13
N LYS A 484 30.15 1.54 -11.85
CA LYS A 484 31.54 1.26 -12.23
C LYS A 484 32.45 2.24 -11.50
N ASP A 485 33.54 1.74 -10.94
CA ASP A 485 34.64 2.57 -10.50
C ASP A 485 35.40 3.08 -11.74
N PRO A 486 35.48 4.41 -11.97
CA PRO A 486 36.17 4.97 -13.11
C PRO A 486 37.66 4.59 -13.18
N GLN A 487 38.31 4.36 -12.03
CA GLN A 487 39.75 4.09 -11.97
C GLN A 487 40.06 2.61 -12.22
N SER A 488 39.42 1.70 -11.49
CA SER A 488 39.67 0.26 -11.64
C SER A 488 38.90 -0.38 -12.78
N GLY A 489 37.85 0.27 -13.26
CA GLY A 489 36.89 -0.28 -14.22
C GLY A 489 36.02 -1.42 -13.66
N LYS A 490 36.18 -1.77 -12.38
CA LYS A 490 35.44 -2.83 -11.70
C LYS A 490 34.12 -2.29 -11.14
N MET A 491 33.24 -3.21 -10.73
CA MET A 491 31.96 -2.86 -10.09
C MET A 491 32.22 -2.20 -8.72
N ARG A 492 31.51 -1.12 -8.43
CA ARG A 492 31.48 -0.53 -7.08
C ARG A 492 30.73 -1.45 -6.13
N ALA A 493 31.39 -1.89 -5.06
CA ALA A 493 30.70 -2.49 -3.91
C ALA A 493 30.29 -1.38 -2.94
N ARG A 494 29.13 -1.53 -2.32
CA ARG A 494 28.59 -0.55 -1.38
C ARG A 494 28.33 -1.19 -0.04
N PRO A 495 28.66 -0.51 1.07
CA PRO A 495 28.19 -0.96 2.36
C PRO A 495 26.64 -0.91 2.37
N PRO A 496 25.97 -1.81 3.12
CA PRO A 496 24.54 -1.74 3.29
C PRO A 496 24.15 -0.39 3.88
N TYR A 497 23.40 0.42 3.13
CA TYR A 497 22.95 1.74 3.57
C TYR A 497 21.67 2.10 2.80
N PRO A 498 20.65 2.72 3.43
CA PRO A 498 19.38 3.00 2.77
C PRO A 498 19.57 3.77 1.44
N VAL A 499 18.97 3.26 0.35
CA VAL A 499 19.05 3.89 -0.97
C VAL A 499 18.28 5.22 -1.01
N THR A 500 17.29 5.38 -0.13
CA THR A 500 16.48 6.58 0.04
C THR A 500 16.67 7.17 1.44
N ALA A 501 17.91 7.23 1.91
CA ALA A 501 18.22 7.83 3.22
C ALA A 501 17.75 9.28 3.30
N ILE A 502 17.24 9.66 4.46
CA ILE A 502 16.80 11.03 4.77
C ILE A 502 17.59 11.56 5.96
N THR A 503 17.58 12.87 6.13
CA THR A 503 18.20 13.52 7.28
C THR A 503 17.44 13.19 8.57
N LEU A 504 18.17 12.93 9.65
CA LEU A 504 17.57 12.71 10.98
C LEU A 504 17.15 14.01 11.67
N GLU A 505 17.57 15.18 11.17
CA GLU A 505 17.36 16.48 11.82
C GLU A 505 15.88 16.84 12.01
N ALA A 506 15.04 16.54 11.01
CA ALA A 506 13.61 16.86 11.09
C ALA A 506 12.80 15.83 11.91
N ILE A 507 13.32 14.61 12.06
CA ILE A 507 12.54 13.47 12.58
C ILE A 507 12.13 13.66 14.04
N PRO A 508 13.02 14.01 15.00
CA PRO A 508 12.61 14.24 16.40
C PRO A 508 11.54 15.33 16.54
N THR A 509 11.62 16.38 15.72
CA THR A 509 10.61 17.45 15.71
C THR A 509 9.25 16.93 15.26
N LEU A 510 9.22 16.16 14.16
CA LEU A 510 7.99 15.57 13.63
C LEU A 510 7.40 14.52 14.57
N GLU A 511 8.24 13.70 15.20
CA GLU A 511 7.82 12.74 16.23
C GLU A 511 7.20 13.47 17.42
N SER A 512 7.86 14.52 17.93
CA SER A 512 7.37 15.35 19.03
C SER A 512 6.01 15.96 18.71
N MET A 513 5.82 16.49 17.50
CA MET A 513 4.52 16.98 17.02
C MET A 513 3.44 15.89 17.01
N ALA A 514 3.79 14.67 16.55
CA ALA A 514 2.86 13.55 16.49
C ALA A 514 2.43 13.06 17.89
N VAL A 515 3.37 13.00 18.84
CA VAL A 515 3.13 12.46 20.20
C VAL A 515 2.66 13.51 21.20
N ARG A 516 2.71 14.82 20.89
CA ARG A 516 2.24 15.90 21.78
C ARG A 516 0.82 15.66 22.29
N SER A 517 -0.04 15.15 21.42
CA SER A 517 -1.42 14.75 21.74
C SER A 517 -1.57 13.60 22.74
N LEU A 518 -0.53 12.77 22.93
CA LEU A 518 -0.47 11.72 23.95
C LEU A 518 0.00 12.26 25.31
N GLN A 519 0.77 13.35 25.33
CA GLN A 519 1.32 13.96 26.54
C GLN A 519 0.32 14.90 27.20
N PHE A 520 -0.49 15.62 26.41
CA PHE A 520 -1.58 16.45 26.91
C PHE A 520 -2.90 15.72 26.69
N GLY A 521 -3.45 15.11 27.74
CA GLY A 521 -4.84 14.69 27.74
C GLY A 521 -5.76 15.91 27.50
N LEU A 522 -6.21 16.08 26.25
CA LEU A 522 -7.12 17.10 25.70
C LEU A 522 -6.51 18.53 25.53
N PRO A 523 -6.94 19.26 24.47
CA PRO A 523 -8.12 20.12 24.59
C PRO A 523 -9.13 20.07 23.41
N GLN A 524 -10.36 20.41 23.82
CA GLN A 524 -11.62 20.71 23.14
C GLN A 524 -11.59 21.05 21.62
N VAL A 525 -12.44 20.34 20.88
CA VAL A 525 -12.99 20.81 19.60
C VAL A 525 -13.82 22.06 19.89
N VAL A 526 -13.37 23.22 19.40
CA VAL A 526 -14.23 24.39 19.26
C VAL A 526 -14.99 24.22 17.94
N PRO A 527 -16.33 24.14 17.91
CA PRO A 527 -17.07 24.21 16.67
C PRO A 527 -16.98 25.62 16.09
N ASP A 528 -16.79 25.71 14.78
CA ASP A 528 -16.83 26.98 14.05
C ASP A 528 -18.09 27.78 14.40
N PRO A 529 -17.99 29.10 14.63
CA PRO A 529 -19.17 29.92 14.82
C PRO A 529 -19.96 29.96 13.51
N VAL A 530 -21.15 29.40 13.56
CA VAL A 530 -22.21 29.59 12.56
C VAL A 530 -22.37 31.09 12.33
N GLU A 531 -22.10 31.54 11.11
CA GLU A 531 -22.43 32.89 10.65
C GLU A 531 -23.94 33.10 10.75
N GLY A 532 -24.36 33.75 11.84
CA GLY A 532 -25.67 34.34 11.97
C GLY A 532 -25.75 35.59 11.09
N LEU A 533 -26.36 35.46 9.92
CA LEU A 533 -26.87 36.60 9.15
C LEU A 533 -28.01 37.25 9.95
N GLY A 534 -27.71 38.37 10.60
CA GLY A 534 -28.66 39.17 11.35
C GLY A 534 -28.32 40.65 11.31
N GLY A 535 -28.94 41.36 10.36
CA GLY A 535 -29.49 42.72 10.50
C GLY A 535 -28.57 43.85 11.00
N GLY A 536 -28.21 44.75 10.08
CA GLY A 536 -27.73 46.10 10.39
C GLY A 536 -28.37 47.12 9.44
N SER A 537 -29.39 47.81 9.94
CA SER A 537 -30.03 48.99 9.37
C SER A 537 -29.31 50.28 9.80
N SER A 538 -29.05 51.20 8.87
CA SER A 538 -29.07 52.68 9.01
C SER A 538 -28.39 53.28 7.76
N GLU A 539 -29.13 53.90 6.84
CA GLU A 539 -29.29 55.36 6.75
C GLU A 539 -27.97 56.12 6.60
N ASP A 540 -27.68 56.60 5.38
CA ASP A 540 -27.59 58.05 5.11
C ASP A 540 -27.25 58.36 3.63
N LYS A 541 -28.11 59.21 3.05
CA LYS A 541 -28.03 59.99 1.79
C LYS A 541 -28.32 59.32 0.44
#